data_AF-A0A415INX9-F1
#
_entry.id   AF-A0A415INX9-F1
#
_cell.length_a   1.000
_cell.length_b   1.000
_cell.length_c   1.000
_cell.angle_alpha   90.00
_cell.angle_beta   90.00
_cell.angle_gamma   90.00
#
_symmetry.space_group_name_H-M   'P 1'
#
loop_
_entity.id
_entity.type
_entity.pdbx_description
1 polymer ?
#
loop_
_entity_poly.entity_id
_entity_poly.type
_entity_poly.pdbx_seq_one_letter_code
_entity_poly.pdbx_strand_id
1 'polypeptide(L)'
;MIVEIEQLTEKDFIQGNLSYEYKFHVSIWNESTRVEISNKQGIDNISILPIIKSVLVWVNNNKEICTETAIEEGMIRLAEEWIKDEDSKVTNEKDCYLTAYEEKVFLPITQTDFYNSLRVQSIYFSVGEGITDINMYISCSPDYYAGHVIWYSLYTKENGKIECECNGLEG
;
A
#
# COMPACT_ATOMS: atom_id res chain seq x y z
N MET A 1 -17.26 -2.70 -6.58
CA MET A 1 -16.91 -2.47 -8.00
C MET A 1 -15.51 -1.91 -8.01
N ILE A 2 -14.59 -2.49 -8.78
CA ILE A 2 -13.24 -1.95 -8.97
C ILE A 2 -13.32 -1.01 -10.17
N VAL A 3 -12.79 0.19 -10.01
CA VAL A 3 -12.79 1.22 -11.06
C VAL A 3 -11.37 1.38 -11.59
N GLU A 4 -11.21 1.44 -12.91
CA GLU A 4 -9.94 1.82 -13.51
C GLU A 4 -9.64 3.30 -13.21
N ILE A 5 -8.40 3.64 -12.89
CA ILE A 5 -8.03 5.00 -12.43
C ILE A 5 -8.46 6.08 -13.44
N GLU A 6 -8.36 5.78 -14.73
CA GLU A 6 -8.74 6.65 -15.84
C GLU A 6 -10.25 6.96 -15.84
N GLN A 7 -11.06 5.98 -15.46
CA GLN A 7 -12.52 6.03 -15.45
C GLN A 7 -13.10 6.62 -14.16
N LEU A 8 -12.27 6.82 -13.14
CA LEU A 8 -12.72 7.34 -11.83
C LEU A 8 -13.42 8.70 -11.97
N THR A 9 -14.56 8.86 -11.33
CA THR A 9 -15.36 10.09 -11.27
C THR A 9 -15.73 10.42 -9.82
N GLU A 10 -16.27 11.60 -9.59
CA GLU A 10 -16.78 12.02 -8.27
C GLU A 10 -17.92 11.12 -7.77
N LYS A 11 -18.63 10.43 -8.67
CA LYS A 11 -19.75 9.54 -8.33
C LYS A 11 -19.30 8.22 -7.72
N ASP A 12 -18.05 7.85 -7.93
CA ASP A 12 -17.47 6.63 -7.35
C ASP A 12 -17.16 6.80 -5.86
N PHE A 13 -17.19 8.03 -5.35
CA PHE A 13 -16.88 8.35 -3.96
C PHE A 13 -18.08 7.95 -3.10
N ILE A 14 -18.04 6.74 -2.54
CA ILE A 14 -19.12 6.23 -1.69
C ILE A 14 -18.92 6.81 -0.29
N GLN A 15 -19.95 7.48 0.24
CA GLN A 15 -19.89 8.02 1.59
C GLN A 15 -19.67 6.90 2.63
N GLY A 16 -18.76 7.16 3.56
CA GLY A 16 -18.43 6.29 4.68
C GLY A 16 -19.44 6.39 5.82
N ASN A 17 -19.01 6.00 7.03
CA ASN A 17 -19.86 6.08 8.21
C ASN A 17 -20.02 7.52 8.70
N LEU A 18 -18.97 8.32 8.51
CA LEU A 18 -18.98 9.74 8.84
C LEU A 18 -19.26 10.55 7.58
N SER A 19 -19.93 11.69 7.74
CA SER A 19 -20.35 12.54 6.62
C SER A 19 -19.20 13.05 5.76
N TYR A 20 -18.00 13.12 6.34
CA TYR A 20 -16.77 13.58 5.73
C TYR A 20 -15.87 12.44 5.21
N GLU A 21 -16.30 11.20 5.33
CA GLU A 21 -15.54 10.04 4.85
C GLU A 21 -16.06 9.60 3.49
N TYR A 22 -15.15 9.29 2.58
CA TYR A 22 -15.46 8.67 1.30
C TYR A 22 -14.54 7.47 1.07
N LYS A 23 -15.07 6.45 0.41
CA LYS A 23 -14.33 5.23 0.07
C LYS A 23 -14.69 4.72 -1.31
N PHE A 24 -13.71 4.12 -1.97
CA PHE A 24 -13.90 3.40 -3.23
C PHE A 24 -12.78 2.39 -3.44
N HIS A 25 -12.87 1.62 -4.51
CA HIS A 25 -11.84 0.65 -4.90
C HIS A 25 -11.33 0.96 -6.31
N VAL A 26 -10.01 0.93 -6.47
CA VAL A 26 -9.33 1.05 -7.77
C VAL A 26 -8.37 -0.10 -7.98
N SER A 27 -8.06 -0.38 -9.25
CA SER A 27 -6.99 -1.31 -9.61
C SER A 27 -5.63 -0.62 -9.49
N ILE A 28 -4.76 -1.13 -8.63
CA ILE A 28 -3.34 -0.73 -8.55
C ILE A 28 -2.50 -2.00 -8.57
N TRP A 29 -1.52 -2.04 -9.47
CA TRP A 29 -0.66 -3.21 -9.70
C TRP A 29 -1.45 -4.50 -9.98
N ASN A 30 -2.57 -4.34 -10.70
CA ASN A 30 -3.55 -5.38 -11.04
C ASN A 30 -4.34 -5.97 -9.86
N GLU A 31 -4.42 -5.24 -8.75
CA GLU A 31 -5.03 -5.69 -7.50
C GLU A 31 -6.03 -4.66 -6.98
N SER A 32 -7.03 -5.12 -6.24
CA SER A 32 -8.07 -4.25 -5.68
C SER A 32 -7.51 -3.47 -4.48
N THR A 33 -7.30 -2.17 -4.66
CA THR A 33 -6.86 -1.27 -3.60
C THR A 33 -8.02 -0.45 -3.06
N ARG A 34 -8.16 -0.44 -1.73
CA ARG A 34 -9.12 0.44 -1.05
C ARG A 34 -8.57 1.86 -0.96
N VAL A 35 -9.33 2.83 -1.42
CA VAL A 35 -9.00 4.26 -1.24
C VAL A 35 -9.98 4.85 -0.24
N GLU A 36 -9.44 5.54 0.76
CA GLU A 36 -10.20 6.24 1.80
C GLU A 36 -9.83 7.72 1.81
N ILE A 37 -10.83 8.58 1.98
CA ILE A 37 -10.67 10.03 1.98
C ILE A 37 -11.37 10.58 3.21
N SER A 38 -10.63 11.34 4.04
CA SER A 38 -11.19 12.11 5.15
C SER A 38 -11.21 13.59 4.80
N ASN A 39 -12.38 14.13 4.52
CA ASN A 39 -12.60 15.49 4.06
C ASN A 39 -13.40 16.30 5.08
N LYS A 40 -12.74 16.61 6.19
CA LYS A 40 -13.37 17.27 7.35
C LYS A 40 -13.83 18.71 7.06
N GLN A 41 -13.23 19.37 6.07
CA GLN A 41 -13.61 20.74 5.68
C GLN A 41 -14.72 20.79 4.61
N GLY A 42 -15.14 19.63 4.09
CA GLY A 42 -16.20 19.58 3.07
C GLY A 42 -15.79 20.20 1.73
N ILE A 43 -14.51 20.08 1.37
CA ILE A 43 -14.03 20.49 0.04
C ILE A 43 -14.80 19.70 -1.02
N ASP A 44 -15.16 20.34 -2.12
CA ASP A 44 -15.85 19.66 -3.21
C ASP A 44 -15.02 18.51 -3.81
N ASN A 45 -15.61 17.32 -3.93
CA ASN A 45 -14.96 16.13 -4.47
C ASN A 45 -14.41 16.37 -5.88
N ILE A 46 -15.08 17.20 -6.69
CA ILE A 46 -14.62 17.56 -8.05
C ILE A 46 -13.27 18.29 -7.98
N SER A 47 -13.04 19.09 -6.94
CA SER A 47 -11.80 19.88 -6.79
C SER A 47 -10.60 19.01 -6.42
N ILE A 48 -10.80 17.96 -5.61
CA ILE A 48 -9.71 17.07 -5.16
C ILE A 48 -9.46 15.87 -6.08
N LEU A 49 -10.46 15.50 -6.90
CA LEU A 49 -10.37 14.36 -7.81
C LEU A 49 -9.13 14.38 -8.73
N PRO A 50 -8.72 15.50 -9.36
CA PRO A 50 -7.52 15.52 -10.21
C PRO A 50 -6.23 15.18 -9.43
N ILE A 51 -6.13 15.61 -8.18
CA ILE A 51 -4.96 15.36 -7.33
C ILE A 51 -4.93 13.89 -6.93
N ILE A 52 -6.07 13.35 -6.46
CA ILE A 52 -6.23 11.93 -6.14
C ILE A 52 -5.85 11.07 -7.35
N LYS A 53 -6.40 11.37 -8.54
CA LYS A 53 -6.04 10.65 -9.78
C LYS A 53 -4.54 10.69 -10.05
N SER A 54 -3.91 11.86 -9.93
CA SER A 54 -2.47 12.01 -10.17
C SER A 54 -1.64 11.11 -9.25
N VAL A 55 -2.03 11.04 -7.97
CA VAL A 55 -1.38 10.16 -6.98
C VAL A 55 -1.61 8.69 -7.31
N LEU A 56 -2.84 8.28 -7.59
CA LEU A 56 -3.15 6.89 -7.93
C LEU A 56 -2.43 6.42 -9.19
N VAL A 57 -2.36 7.26 -10.24
CA VAL A 57 -1.59 6.99 -11.46
C VAL A 57 -0.11 6.84 -11.14
N TRP A 58 0.44 7.73 -10.31
CA TRP A 58 1.83 7.64 -9.91
C TRP A 58 2.10 6.33 -9.16
N VAL A 59 1.31 5.97 -8.16
CA VAL A 59 1.48 4.70 -7.43
C VAL A 59 1.44 3.52 -8.39
N ASN A 60 0.45 3.48 -9.30
CA ASN A 60 0.30 2.37 -10.24
C ASN A 60 1.49 2.22 -11.19
N ASN A 61 2.15 3.31 -11.55
CA ASN A 61 3.30 3.31 -12.47
C ASN A 61 4.66 3.15 -11.78
N ASN A 62 4.75 3.27 -10.45
CA ASN A 62 6.02 3.36 -9.73
C ASN A 62 6.22 2.24 -8.70
N LYS A 63 5.74 1.02 -9.00
CA LYS A 63 5.97 -0.16 -8.14
C LYS A 63 7.45 -0.40 -7.85
N GLU A 64 8.31 -0.24 -8.86
CA GLU A 64 9.75 -0.42 -8.74
C GLU A 64 10.35 0.54 -7.71
N ILE A 65 10.06 1.84 -7.82
CA ILE A 65 10.52 2.86 -6.86
C ILE A 65 10.06 2.54 -5.43
N CYS A 66 8.79 2.20 -5.24
CA CYS A 66 8.29 1.82 -3.92
C CYS A 66 9.02 0.58 -3.37
N THR A 67 9.29 -0.41 -4.22
CA THR A 67 9.99 -1.63 -3.83
C THR A 67 11.43 -1.34 -3.42
N GLU A 68 12.16 -0.56 -4.23
CA GLU A 68 13.54 -0.14 -3.92
C GLU A 68 13.60 0.61 -2.60
N THR A 69 12.67 1.54 -2.37
CA THR A 69 12.56 2.31 -1.12
C THR A 69 12.39 1.37 0.10
N ALA A 70 11.50 0.38 0.03
CA ALA A 70 11.36 -0.60 1.12
C ALA A 70 12.62 -1.46 1.31
N ILE A 71 13.30 -1.84 0.23
CA ILE A 71 14.53 -2.63 0.32
C ILE A 71 15.64 -1.83 0.99
N GLU A 72 15.78 -0.55 0.65
CA GLU A 72 16.74 0.38 1.28
C GLU A 72 16.47 0.57 2.77
N GLU A 73 15.19 0.65 3.16
CA GLU A 73 14.76 0.68 4.57
C GLU A 73 14.84 -0.70 5.26
N GLY A 74 15.37 -1.71 4.58
CA GLY A 74 15.68 -3.01 5.18
C GLY A 74 14.47 -3.92 5.39
N MET A 75 13.37 -3.71 4.67
CA MET A 75 12.13 -4.49 4.83
C MET A 75 12.33 -5.98 4.55
N ILE A 76 13.19 -6.36 3.59
CA ILE A 76 13.52 -7.79 3.36
C ILE A 76 14.16 -8.41 4.61
N ARG A 77 15.16 -7.75 5.21
CA ARG A 77 15.81 -8.26 6.42
C ARG A 77 14.80 -8.43 7.55
N LEU A 78 13.89 -7.46 7.71
CA LEU A 78 12.83 -7.53 8.70
C LEU A 78 11.86 -8.69 8.42
N ALA A 79 11.48 -8.92 7.16
CA ALA A 79 10.64 -10.05 6.76
C ALA A 79 11.31 -11.39 7.13
N GLU A 80 12.60 -11.55 6.86
CA GLU A 80 13.34 -12.76 7.24
C GLU A 80 13.40 -12.95 8.76
N GLU A 81 13.56 -11.87 9.53
CA GLU A 81 13.53 -11.89 11.00
C GLU A 81 12.15 -12.34 11.55
N TRP A 82 11.05 -11.90 10.91
CA TRP A 82 9.69 -12.27 11.32
C TRP A 82 9.31 -13.70 10.92
N ILE A 83 9.73 -14.15 9.74
CA ILE A 83 9.42 -15.48 9.22
C ILE A 83 10.22 -16.58 9.93
N LYS A 84 11.44 -16.26 10.38
CA LYS A 84 12.36 -17.23 10.98
C LYS A 84 11.97 -17.58 12.42
N ASP A 85 10.90 -18.35 12.55
CA ASP A 85 10.46 -19.00 13.78
C ASP A 85 10.76 -20.51 13.70
N GLU A 86 11.37 -21.08 14.74
CA GLU A 86 11.67 -22.52 14.76
C GLU A 86 10.39 -23.36 14.84
N ASP A 87 9.31 -22.83 15.42
CA ASP A 87 8.01 -23.51 15.50
C ASP A 87 7.31 -23.56 14.13
N SER A 88 7.64 -22.65 13.20
CA SER A 88 7.07 -22.59 11.85
C SER A 88 7.91 -23.32 10.79
N LYS A 89 9.07 -23.86 11.19
CA LYS A 89 10.02 -24.50 10.28
C LYS A 89 9.49 -25.82 9.70
N VAL A 90 9.65 -25.99 8.39
CA VAL A 90 9.18 -27.18 7.68
C VAL A 90 10.21 -28.32 7.76
N THR A 91 9.86 -29.43 8.42
CA THR A 91 10.76 -30.56 8.78
C THR A 91 11.59 -31.16 7.63
N ASN A 92 11.10 -31.08 6.38
CA ASN A 92 11.74 -31.71 5.22
C ASN A 92 12.15 -30.72 4.11
N GLU A 93 12.09 -29.42 4.38
CA GLU A 93 12.45 -28.39 3.42
C GLU A 93 13.52 -27.49 4.01
N LYS A 94 14.59 -27.27 3.25
CA LYS A 94 15.69 -26.46 3.71
C LYS A 94 15.28 -24.98 3.72
N ASP A 95 15.50 -24.32 4.86
CA ASP A 95 15.27 -22.88 5.04
C ASP A 95 13.84 -22.46 4.63
N CYS A 96 12.85 -23.33 4.89
CA CYS A 96 11.44 -23.13 4.57
C CYS A 96 10.62 -23.02 5.87
N TYR A 97 9.76 -22.00 5.92
CA TYR A 97 8.98 -21.62 7.08
C TYR A 97 7.53 -21.36 6.66
N LEU A 98 6.59 -21.49 7.59
CA LEU A 98 5.18 -21.19 7.37
C LEU A 98 4.82 -19.81 7.91
N THR A 99 4.04 -19.05 7.15
CA THR A 99 3.36 -17.85 7.66
C THR A 99 2.24 -18.24 8.63
N ALA A 100 1.66 -17.26 9.33
CA ALA A 100 0.47 -17.47 10.15
C ALA A 100 -0.75 -18.01 9.37
N TYR A 101 -0.71 -17.92 8.02
CA TYR A 101 -1.72 -18.44 7.11
C TYR A 101 -1.30 -19.74 6.39
N GLU A 102 -0.29 -20.44 6.92
CA GLU A 102 0.24 -21.71 6.40
C GLU A 102 0.81 -21.61 4.97
N GLU A 103 1.21 -20.41 4.54
CA GLU A 103 1.91 -20.20 3.27
C GLU A 103 3.41 -20.47 3.44
N LYS A 104 4.05 -21.10 2.45
CA LYS A 104 5.48 -21.38 2.50
C LYS A 104 6.31 -20.17 2.10
N VAL A 105 7.36 -19.90 2.87
CA VAL A 105 8.38 -18.89 2.57
C VAL A 105 9.76 -19.54 2.63
N PHE A 106 10.55 -19.37 1.57
CA PHE A 106 11.92 -19.86 1.48
C PHE A 106 12.89 -18.71 1.75
N LEU A 107 13.90 -18.97 2.59
CA LEU A 107 14.95 -18.01 2.90
C LEU A 107 16.26 -18.36 2.16
N PRO A 108 17.06 -17.36 1.74
CA PRO A 108 16.77 -15.92 1.84
C PRO A 108 15.66 -15.46 0.88
N ILE A 109 14.89 -14.45 1.27
CA ILE A 109 13.86 -13.84 0.40
C ILE A 109 14.58 -13.02 -0.66
N THR A 110 14.37 -13.37 -1.93
CA THR A 110 14.99 -12.61 -3.03
C THR A 110 14.27 -11.28 -3.23
N GLN A 111 14.97 -10.27 -3.77
CA GLN A 111 14.33 -9.00 -4.14
C GLN A 111 13.19 -9.20 -5.15
N THR A 112 13.31 -10.20 -6.03
CA THR A 112 12.25 -10.57 -6.99
C THR A 112 11.03 -11.15 -6.29
N ASP A 113 11.22 -12.05 -5.33
CA ASP A 113 10.10 -12.61 -4.55
C ASP A 113 9.42 -11.52 -3.73
N PHE A 114 10.20 -10.64 -3.12
CA PHE A 114 9.69 -9.48 -2.39
C PHE A 114 8.88 -8.55 -3.31
N TYR A 115 9.43 -8.13 -4.46
CA TYR A 115 8.70 -7.33 -5.45
C TYR A 115 7.37 -7.98 -5.86
N ASN A 116 7.40 -9.30 -6.10
CA ASN A 116 6.22 -10.05 -6.50
C ASN A 116 5.21 -10.27 -5.37
N SER A 117 5.62 -10.13 -4.10
CA SER A 117 4.72 -10.27 -2.96
C SER A 117 3.94 -8.97 -2.65
N LEU A 118 4.48 -7.80 -3.02
CA LEU A 118 3.88 -6.50 -2.68
C LEU A 118 2.51 -6.28 -3.33
N ARG A 119 1.53 -5.85 -2.51
CA ARG A 119 0.15 -5.51 -2.90
C ARG A 119 -0.26 -4.21 -2.20
N VAL A 120 -0.77 -3.22 -2.93
CA VAL A 120 -1.29 -2.00 -2.28
C VAL A 120 -2.65 -2.34 -1.65
N GLN A 121 -2.66 -2.49 -0.33
CA GLN A 121 -3.87 -2.80 0.42
C GLN A 121 -4.79 -1.58 0.48
N SER A 122 -4.24 -0.42 0.85
CA SER A 122 -5.03 0.80 0.90
C SER A 122 -4.21 2.08 0.75
N ILE A 123 -4.89 3.15 0.34
CA ILE A 123 -4.36 4.51 0.32
C ILE A 123 -5.36 5.43 1.02
N TYR A 124 -4.87 6.22 1.97
CA TYR A 124 -5.64 7.15 2.76
C TYR A 124 -5.24 8.59 2.43
N PHE A 125 -6.22 9.42 2.11
CA PHE A 125 -6.06 10.85 1.86
C PHE A 125 -6.70 11.66 2.99
N SER A 126 -5.90 12.54 3.62
CA SER A 126 -6.42 13.59 4.49
C SER A 126 -6.64 14.86 3.71
N VAL A 127 -7.84 15.43 3.81
CA VAL A 127 -8.23 16.68 3.15
C VAL A 127 -8.59 17.74 4.20
N GLY A 128 -7.75 18.77 4.25
CA GLY A 128 -7.90 20.00 5.03
C GLY A 128 -8.29 21.15 4.10
N GLU A 129 -7.43 22.17 3.96
CA GLU A 129 -7.55 23.24 2.94
C GLU A 129 -7.15 22.77 1.52
N GLY A 130 -6.72 21.52 1.42
CA GLY A 130 -6.26 20.78 0.25
C GLY A 130 -5.90 19.37 0.71
N ILE A 131 -5.19 18.58 -0.10
CA ILE A 131 -4.65 17.30 0.38
C ILE A 131 -3.47 17.60 1.33
N THR A 132 -3.60 17.23 2.59
CA THR A 132 -2.59 17.48 3.62
C THR A 132 -1.65 16.30 3.78
N ASP A 133 -2.19 15.09 3.72
CA ASP A 133 -1.46 13.85 3.98
C ASP A 133 -1.96 12.73 3.08
N ILE A 134 -1.03 11.89 2.66
CA ILE A 134 -1.32 10.70 1.86
C ILE A 134 -0.52 9.55 2.46
N ASN A 135 -1.24 8.56 3.00
CA ASN A 135 -0.64 7.34 3.54
C ASN A 135 -0.98 6.16 2.65
N MET A 136 0.01 5.35 2.32
CA MET A 136 -0.15 4.14 1.52
C MET A 136 0.31 2.92 2.32
N TYR A 137 -0.48 1.86 2.25
CA TYR A 137 -0.30 0.64 3.02
C TYR A 137 -0.12 -0.53 2.06
N ILE A 138 1.03 -1.19 2.14
CA ILE A 138 1.40 -2.31 1.26
C ILE A 138 1.49 -3.59 2.08
N SER A 139 0.68 -4.59 1.72
CA SER A 139 0.79 -5.94 2.28
C SER A 139 1.68 -6.83 1.40
N CYS A 140 2.07 -7.98 1.94
CA CYS A 140 2.79 -9.03 1.20
C CYS A 140 1.89 -10.27 1.04
N SER A 141 2.06 -10.99 -0.06
CA SER A 141 1.55 -12.35 -0.25
C SER A 141 2.68 -13.23 -0.83
N PRO A 142 3.22 -14.21 -0.09
CA PRO A 142 2.84 -14.62 1.27
C PRO A 142 2.96 -13.51 2.33
N ASP A 143 2.19 -13.62 3.41
CA ASP A 143 2.23 -12.64 4.49
C ASP A 143 3.53 -12.74 5.31
N TYR A 144 4.48 -11.86 5.00
CA TYR A 144 5.79 -11.79 5.64
C TYR A 144 5.76 -11.16 7.04
N TYR A 145 4.70 -10.44 7.41
CA TYR A 145 4.69 -9.62 8.63
C TYR A 145 3.49 -9.89 9.54
N ALA A 146 2.95 -11.12 9.49
CA ALA A 146 1.88 -11.59 10.40
C ALA A 146 0.72 -10.58 10.55
N GLY A 147 0.24 -10.05 9.42
CA GLY A 147 -0.88 -9.12 9.32
C GLY A 147 -0.48 -7.64 9.32
N HIS A 148 0.77 -7.29 9.61
CA HIS A 148 1.25 -5.92 9.50
C HIS A 148 1.52 -5.56 8.04
N VAL A 149 1.46 -4.26 7.75
CA VAL A 149 1.66 -3.70 6.42
C VAL A 149 2.84 -2.74 6.42
N ILE A 150 3.51 -2.63 5.28
CA ILE A 150 4.53 -1.61 5.07
C ILE A 150 3.82 -0.28 4.86
N TRP A 151 4.10 0.69 5.74
CA TRP A 151 3.52 2.02 5.69
C TRP A 151 4.42 2.97 4.92
N TYR A 152 3.80 3.75 4.03
CA TYR A 152 4.43 4.81 3.28
C TYR A 152 3.72 6.13 3.48
N SER A 153 4.49 7.20 3.51
CA SER A 153 3.99 8.56 3.29
C SER A 153 4.30 8.99 1.85
N LEU A 154 3.31 9.59 1.18
CA LEU A 154 3.46 10.12 -0.17
C LEU A 154 3.38 11.65 -0.13
N TYR A 155 4.31 12.31 -0.82
CA TYR A 155 4.42 13.77 -0.83
C TYR A 155 4.32 14.29 -2.26
N THR A 156 3.53 15.33 -2.45
CA THR A 156 3.53 16.10 -3.71
C THR A 156 4.39 17.34 -3.55
N LYS A 157 5.44 17.47 -4.35
CA LYS A 157 6.32 18.66 -4.37
C LYS A 157 5.68 19.80 -5.15
N GLU A 158 6.19 21.02 -4.97
CA GLU A 158 5.72 22.23 -5.68
C GLU A 158 5.74 22.11 -7.22
N ASN A 159 6.65 21.30 -7.76
CA ASN A 159 6.75 21.03 -9.19
C ASN A 159 5.80 19.90 -9.69
N GLY A 160 4.92 19.39 -8.82
CA GLY A 160 4.00 18.29 -9.12
C GLY A 160 4.63 16.90 -9.09
N LYS A 161 5.92 16.77 -8.79
CA LYS A 161 6.57 15.45 -8.60
C LYS A 161 6.03 14.81 -7.32
N ILE A 162 5.74 13.52 -7.38
CA ILE A 162 5.39 12.72 -6.22
C ILE A 162 6.63 11.93 -5.77
N GLU A 163 6.85 11.88 -4.46
CA GLU A 163 7.88 11.09 -3.79
C GLU A 163 7.24 10.23 -2.69
N CYS A 164 7.89 9.13 -2.34
CA CYS A 164 7.47 8.25 -1.25
C CYS A 164 8.58 8.12 -0.20
N GLU A 165 8.18 7.88 1.04
CA GLU A 165 9.04 7.52 2.16
C GLU A 165 8.46 6.25 2.80
N CYS A 166 9.29 5.25 3.05
CA CYS A 166 8.90 4.02 3.74
C CYS A 166 9.12 4.22 5.25
N ASN A 167 8.05 4.15 6.03
CA ASN A 167 8.06 4.41 7.47
C ASN A 167 8.19 3.13 8.31
N GLY A 168 8.38 1.97 7.68
CA GLY A 168 8.43 0.66 8.35
C GLY A 168 7.07 -0.03 8.38
N LEU A 169 6.77 -0.73 9.47
CA LEU A 169 5.54 -1.51 9.63
C LEU A 169 4.48 -0.75 10.43
N GLU A 170 3.22 -0.91 10.04
CA GLU A 170 2.03 -0.47 10.76
C GLU A 170 1.01 -1.62 10.83
N GLY A 171 0.29 -1.77 11.94
CA GLY A 171 -0.65 -2.87 12.17
C GLY A 171 -1.02 -3.06 13.63
#